data_AF-A0A5J5DRG3-F1
#
_entry.id   AF-A0A5J5DRG3-F1
#
_cell.length_a   1.000
_cell.length_b   1.000
_cell.length_c   1.000
_cell.angle_alpha   90.00
_cell.angle_beta   90.00
_cell.angle_gamma   90.00
#
_symmetry.space_group_name_H-M   'P 1'
#
loop_
_entity.id
_entity.type
_entity.pdbx_description
1 polymer ?
#
loop_
_entity_poly.entity_id
_entity_poly.type
_entity_poly.pdbx_seq_one_letter_code
_entity_poly.pdbx_strand_id
1 'polypeptide(L)'
;MSASAGTGVFVLSLMSIPICYSFNSLIYSNSAEAFFFAGCSTVLILAISTRFILKKRAPVDPLFYVYAVYAFLSVVNLIIGLEQDNIIDGFVTFYLKEASIADPHINTAHGHMISYWDGCVHYLIYLLMIVAITWGDSYRAIGLYWVGSFLMRAVVYILGNAVGKFGTHVSPLFLLHMLYISVSVWACFRTFSQPSTWDAQFPEEERKCLLHRPLDLLFIIYLILAFAFCVFRGLVVLDCSSKWCQVYTQQYEPYLKDPSAYPKVQMLLSMLYSGPYYIITLYGLMVPGCEWMPDLTLVHSGALAQAGMRHSSAG
;
A
#
# COMPACT_ATOMS: atom_id res chain seq x y z
N MET A 1 -14.08 -28.78 -15.90
CA MET A 1 -13.35 -28.37 -14.66
C MET A 1 -13.62 -26.89 -14.45
N SER A 2 -14.36 -26.48 -13.42
CA SER A 2 -14.51 -25.05 -13.13
C SER A 2 -13.24 -24.56 -12.43
N ALA A 3 -12.58 -23.56 -13.01
CA ALA A 3 -11.49 -22.87 -12.33
C ALA A 3 -11.95 -22.42 -10.93
N SER A 4 -11.10 -22.52 -9.90
CA SER A 4 -11.42 -21.96 -8.59
C SER A 4 -11.72 -20.47 -8.73
N ALA A 5 -12.62 -19.91 -7.91
CA ALA A 5 -12.99 -18.50 -8.01
C ALA A 5 -11.76 -17.57 -7.96
N GLY A 6 -10.71 -17.94 -7.21
CA GLY A 6 -9.43 -17.24 -7.20
C GLY A 6 -8.67 -17.27 -8.53
N THR A 7 -8.69 -18.40 -9.26
CA THR A 7 -8.14 -18.47 -10.63
C THR A 7 -8.92 -17.57 -11.58
N GLY A 8 -10.24 -17.48 -11.41
CA GLY A 8 -11.08 -16.55 -12.17
C GLY A 8 -10.69 -15.09 -11.94
N VAL A 9 -10.43 -14.70 -10.69
CA VAL A 9 -9.97 -13.34 -10.36
C VAL A 9 -8.56 -13.06 -10.90
N PHE A 10 -7.65 -14.03 -10.84
CA PHE A 10 -6.33 -13.90 -11.46
C PHE A 10 -6.45 -13.61 -12.96
N VAL A 11 -7.21 -14.43 -13.70
CA VAL A 11 -7.44 -14.21 -15.14
C VAL A 11 -8.12 -12.86 -15.39
N LEU A 12 -9.11 -12.49 -14.58
CA LEU A 12 -9.79 -11.20 -14.68
C LEU A 12 -8.83 -10.03 -14.50
N SER A 13 -7.91 -10.11 -13.53
CA SER A 13 -6.92 -9.06 -13.30
C SER A 13 -5.98 -8.85 -14.51
N LEU A 14 -5.62 -9.93 -15.21
CA LEU A 14 -4.79 -9.86 -16.42
C LEU A 14 -5.53 -9.26 -17.62
N MET A 15 -6.87 -9.23 -17.62
CA MET A 15 -7.64 -8.54 -18.65
C MET A 15 -7.45 -7.02 -18.62
N SER A 16 -6.87 -6.46 -17.57
CA SER A 16 -6.44 -5.06 -17.54
C SER A 16 -5.45 -4.74 -18.67
N ILE A 17 -4.57 -5.66 -19.05
CA ILE A 17 -3.55 -5.45 -20.10
C ILE A 17 -4.21 -5.13 -21.46
N PRO A 18 -5.05 -6.00 -22.04
CA PRO A 18 -5.71 -5.70 -23.30
C PRO A 18 -6.71 -4.54 -23.18
N ILE A 19 -7.33 -4.32 -22.02
CA ILE A 19 -8.24 -3.19 -21.79
C ILE A 19 -7.48 -1.86 -21.86
N CYS A 20 -6.36 -1.73 -21.14
CA CYS A 20 -5.51 -0.53 -21.16
C CYS A 20 -5.05 -0.21 -22.58
N TYR A 21 -4.47 -1.21 -23.28
CA TYR A 21 -4.02 -1.04 -24.66
C TYR A 21 -5.14 -0.60 -25.62
N SER A 22 -6.31 -1.24 -25.52
CA SER A 22 -7.46 -0.91 -26.36
C SER A 22 -7.98 0.50 -26.08
N PHE A 23 -8.06 0.89 -24.81
CA PHE A 23 -8.49 2.23 -24.43
C PHE A 23 -7.53 3.31 -24.86
N ASN A 24 -6.24 3.10 -24.69
CA ASN A 24 -5.24 4.07 -25.14
C ASN A 24 -5.33 4.28 -26.66
N SER A 25 -5.58 3.21 -27.42
CA SER A 25 -5.78 3.28 -28.87
C SER A 25 -7.09 3.98 -29.26
N LEU A 26 -8.19 3.73 -28.53
CA LEU A 26 -9.52 4.29 -28.83
C LEU A 26 -9.68 5.75 -28.41
N ILE A 27 -8.98 6.18 -27.35
CA ILE A 27 -9.07 7.54 -26.78
C ILE A 27 -8.12 8.53 -27.50
N TYR A 28 -7.43 8.10 -28.56
CA TYR A 28 -6.65 8.97 -29.44
C TYR A 28 -7.46 10.16 -30.02
N SER A 29 -8.81 10.12 -29.94
CA SER A 29 -9.71 11.22 -30.32
C SER A 29 -9.75 12.43 -29.35
N ASN A 30 -9.02 12.41 -28.23
CA ASN A 30 -8.90 13.52 -27.25
C ASN A 30 -10.23 14.06 -26.68
N SER A 31 -11.27 13.23 -26.52
CA SER A 31 -12.51 13.67 -25.85
C SER A 31 -12.58 13.18 -24.40
N ALA A 32 -12.89 14.08 -23.47
CA ALA A 32 -13.13 13.73 -22.06
C ALA A 32 -14.31 12.74 -21.91
N GLU A 33 -15.24 12.78 -22.86
CA GLU A 33 -16.36 11.83 -22.98
C GLU A 33 -15.87 10.40 -23.26
N ALA A 34 -14.85 10.21 -24.10
CA ALA A 34 -14.28 8.90 -24.38
C ALA A 34 -13.59 8.31 -23.14
N PHE A 35 -12.91 9.15 -22.34
CA PHE A 35 -12.32 8.72 -21.07
C PHE A 35 -13.39 8.26 -20.06
N PHE A 36 -14.47 9.02 -19.91
CA PHE A 36 -15.59 8.65 -19.04
C PHE A 36 -16.27 7.35 -19.52
N PHE A 37 -16.54 7.22 -20.82
CA PHE A 37 -17.15 6.04 -21.41
C PHE A 37 -16.29 4.79 -21.25
N ALA A 38 -14.98 4.92 -21.39
CA ALA A 38 -14.01 3.86 -21.15
C ALA A 38 -14.02 3.40 -19.67
N GLY A 39 -14.04 4.36 -18.73
CA GLY A 39 -14.19 4.07 -17.31
C GLY A 39 -15.46 3.28 -16.99
N CYS A 40 -16.62 3.76 -17.47
CA CYS A 40 -17.90 3.06 -17.29
C CYS A 40 -17.91 1.66 -17.93
N SER A 41 -17.34 1.52 -19.12
CA SER A 41 -17.25 0.24 -19.83
C SER A 41 -16.39 -0.77 -19.05
N THR A 42 -15.30 -0.33 -18.42
CA THR A 42 -14.47 -1.21 -17.58
C THR A 42 -15.23 -1.71 -16.36
N VAL A 43 -15.93 -0.82 -15.67
CA VAL A 43 -16.75 -1.21 -14.51
C VAL A 43 -17.82 -2.22 -14.92
N LEU A 44 -18.46 -2.02 -16.08
CA LEU A 44 -19.46 -2.94 -16.61
C LEU A 44 -18.85 -4.30 -16.98
N ILE A 45 -17.71 -4.32 -17.67
CA ILE A 45 -16.98 -5.55 -18.03
C ILE A 45 -16.56 -6.32 -16.76
N LEU A 46 -16.04 -5.63 -15.75
CA LEU A 46 -15.67 -6.21 -14.47
C LEU A 46 -16.89 -6.79 -13.75
N ALA A 47 -18.00 -6.07 -13.69
CA ALA A 47 -19.24 -6.52 -13.05
C ALA A 47 -19.82 -7.77 -13.75
N ILE A 48 -19.85 -7.76 -15.08
CA ILE A 48 -20.33 -8.90 -15.89
C ILE A 48 -19.41 -10.11 -15.71
N SER A 49 -18.10 -9.92 -15.84
CA SER A 49 -17.10 -10.99 -15.70
C SER A 49 -17.15 -11.62 -14.31
N THR A 50 -17.28 -10.80 -13.28
CA THR A 50 -17.46 -11.25 -11.89
C THR A 50 -18.73 -12.08 -11.75
N ARG A 51 -19.86 -11.64 -12.32
CA ARG A 51 -21.11 -12.41 -12.32
C ARG A 51 -20.96 -13.77 -13.02
N PHE A 52 -20.20 -13.84 -14.11
CA PHE A 52 -19.92 -15.09 -14.81
C PHE A 52 -19.03 -16.05 -14.02
N ILE A 53 -17.97 -15.53 -13.37
CA ILE A 53 -17.06 -16.31 -12.50
C ILE A 53 -17.83 -16.91 -11.31
N LEU A 54 -18.82 -16.19 -10.79
CA LEU A 54 -19.49 -16.52 -9.54
C LEU A 54 -20.81 -17.29 -9.68
N LYS A 55 -21.21 -17.66 -10.90
CA LYS A 55 -22.55 -18.19 -11.27
C LYS A 55 -23.12 -19.32 -10.41
N LYS A 56 -22.32 -20.00 -9.56
CA LYS A 56 -22.78 -21.07 -8.65
C LYS A 56 -22.17 -21.07 -7.24
N ARG A 57 -21.21 -20.18 -6.92
CA ARG A 57 -20.49 -20.14 -5.63
C ARG A 57 -20.02 -18.72 -5.32
N ALA A 58 -20.97 -17.81 -5.09
CA ALA A 58 -20.63 -16.46 -4.66
C ALA A 58 -20.00 -16.52 -3.25
N PRO A 59 -18.80 -15.95 -3.04
CA PRO A 59 -18.20 -15.82 -1.73
C PRO A 59 -19.13 -15.00 -0.82
N VAL A 60 -19.30 -15.48 0.41
CA VAL A 60 -20.12 -14.81 1.43
C VAL A 60 -19.43 -13.53 1.91
N ASP A 61 -18.10 -13.51 1.93
CA ASP A 61 -17.34 -12.33 2.35
C ASP A 61 -17.32 -11.25 1.24
N PRO A 62 -17.91 -10.05 1.48
CA PRO A 62 -17.91 -8.97 0.50
C PRO A 62 -16.51 -8.46 0.17
N LEU A 63 -15.50 -8.70 1.01
CA LEU A 63 -14.11 -8.30 0.74
C LEU A 63 -13.51 -9.03 -0.46
N PHE A 64 -14.03 -10.21 -0.82
CA PHE A 64 -13.63 -10.90 -2.04
C PHE A 64 -13.75 -9.99 -3.28
N TYR A 65 -14.86 -9.28 -3.40
CA TYR A 65 -15.14 -8.43 -4.56
C TYR A 65 -14.25 -7.19 -4.57
N VAL A 66 -14.00 -6.61 -3.40
CA VAL A 66 -13.10 -5.46 -3.26
C VAL A 66 -11.68 -5.85 -3.65
N TYR A 67 -11.17 -6.96 -3.12
CA TYR A 67 -9.82 -7.44 -3.48
C TYR A 67 -9.73 -7.88 -4.94
N ALA A 68 -10.82 -8.37 -5.55
CA ALA A 68 -10.83 -8.68 -6.99
C ALA A 68 -10.69 -7.42 -7.86
N VAL A 69 -11.40 -6.35 -7.50
CA VAL A 69 -11.25 -5.05 -8.16
C VAL A 69 -9.85 -4.49 -7.91
N TYR A 70 -9.34 -4.59 -6.69
CA TYR A 70 -8.00 -4.09 -6.37
C TYR A 70 -6.90 -4.89 -7.07
N ALA A 71 -7.05 -6.20 -7.22
CA ALA A 71 -6.14 -7.02 -8.03
C ALA A 71 -6.12 -6.57 -9.50
N PHE A 72 -7.27 -6.25 -10.08
CA PHE A 72 -7.34 -5.66 -11.42
C PHE A 72 -6.62 -4.31 -11.49
N LEU A 73 -6.89 -3.40 -10.55
CA LEU A 73 -6.25 -2.08 -10.48
C LEU A 73 -4.74 -2.17 -10.23
N SER A 74 -4.27 -3.16 -9.48
CA SER A 74 -2.85 -3.43 -9.29
C SER A 74 -2.14 -3.73 -10.61
N VAL A 75 -2.72 -4.55 -11.49
CA VAL A 75 -2.09 -4.79 -12.81
C VAL A 75 -2.08 -3.51 -13.65
N VAL A 76 -3.10 -2.66 -13.55
CA VAL A 76 -3.08 -1.30 -14.15
C VAL A 76 -1.94 -0.46 -13.58
N ASN A 77 -1.73 -0.46 -12.26
CA ASN A 77 -0.62 0.24 -11.61
C ASN A 77 0.75 -0.30 -12.08
N LEU A 78 0.87 -1.61 -12.31
CA LEU A 78 2.09 -2.19 -12.87
C LEU A 78 2.36 -1.69 -14.29
N ILE A 79 1.33 -1.65 -15.15
CA ILE A 79 1.43 -1.11 -16.51
C ILE A 79 1.84 0.37 -16.46
N ILE A 80 1.25 1.17 -15.55
CA ILE A 80 1.64 2.56 -15.31
C ILE A 80 3.14 2.66 -14.98
N GLY A 81 3.62 1.87 -14.01
CA GLY A 81 5.05 1.89 -13.64
C GLY A 81 5.99 1.50 -14.77
N LEU A 82 5.65 0.44 -15.52
CA LEU A 82 6.46 -0.03 -16.65
C LEU A 82 6.50 0.97 -17.81
N GLU A 83 5.40 1.67 -18.08
CA GLU A 83 5.34 2.69 -19.14
C GLU A 83 6.04 3.99 -18.71
N GLN A 84 5.96 4.37 -17.43
CA GLN A 84 6.73 5.48 -16.86
C GLN A 84 8.25 5.28 -17.00
N ASP A 85 8.72 4.03 -16.90
CA ASP A 85 10.12 3.66 -17.11
C ASP A 85 10.48 3.41 -18.60
N ASN A 86 9.54 3.64 -19.52
CA ASN A 86 9.69 3.40 -20.96
C ASN A 86 10.06 1.95 -21.32
N ILE A 87 9.69 0.97 -20.47
CA ILE A 87 9.89 -0.46 -20.74
C ILE A 87 8.82 -0.96 -21.73
N ILE A 88 7.61 -0.43 -21.60
CA ILE A 88 6.49 -0.64 -22.51
C ILE A 88 5.98 0.71 -23.01
N ASP A 89 5.26 0.72 -24.13
CA ASP A 89 4.67 1.94 -24.70
C ASP A 89 3.29 1.65 -25.27
N GLY A 90 2.41 2.65 -25.25
CA GLY A 90 1.10 2.60 -25.87
C GLY A 90 -0.01 1.92 -25.06
N PHE A 91 0.18 1.68 -23.75
CA PHE A 91 -0.84 1.05 -22.90
C PHE A 91 -1.65 2.05 -22.08
N VAL A 92 -1.00 3.08 -21.54
CA VAL A 92 -1.62 4.12 -20.69
C VAL A 92 -1.11 5.53 -21.01
N THR A 93 -0.51 5.74 -22.18
CA THR A 93 0.12 7.00 -22.60
C THR A 93 -0.81 8.20 -22.47
N PHE A 94 -2.05 8.07 -22.96
CA PHE A 94 -3.08 9.09 -22.84
C PHE A 94 -3.41 9.36 -21.37
N TYR A 95 -3.56 8.30 -20.57
CA TYR A 95 -3.82 8.42 -19.15
C TYR A 95 -2.67 9.13 -18.43
N LEU A 96 -1.40 8.79 -18.69
CA LEU A 96 -0.25 9.47 -18.09
C LEU A 96 -0.19 10.96 -18.46
N LYS A 97 -0.57 11.31 -19.69
CA LYS A 97 -0.68 12.69 -20.15
C LYS A 97 -1.80 13.44 -19.44
N GLU A 98 -2.99 12.87 -19.35
CA GLU A 98 -4.13 13.50 -18.66
C GLU A 98 -3.95 13.53 -17.14
N ALA A 99 -3.44 12.45 -16.56
CA ALA A 99 -3.08 12.35 -15.15
C ALA A 99 -1.96 13.32 -14.78
N SER A 100 -1.04 13.66 -15.69
CA SER A 100 -0.07 14.74 -15.43
C SER A 100 -0.73 16.08 -15.11
N ILE A 101 -1.93 16.32 -15.66
CA ILE A 101 -2.73 17.53 -15.48
C ILE A 101 -3.67 17.38 -14.27
N ALA A 102 -4.28 16.20 -14.09
CA ALA A 102 -5.30 15.95 -13.08
C ALA A 102 -4.78 15.38 -11.74
N ASP A 103 -3.75 14.54 -11.73
CA ASP A 103 -3.10 14.04 -10.52
C ASP A 103 -1.56 14.00 -10.70
N PRO A 104 -0.89 15.15 -10.53
CA PRO A 104 0.54 15.27 -10.77
C PRO A 104 1.42 14.37 -9.89
N HIS A 105 0.88 13.82 -8.79
CA HIS A 105 1.56 12.87 -7.92
C HIS A 105 2.10 11.66 -8.69
N ILE A 106 1.32 11.16 -9.66
CA ILE A 106 1.63 9.92 -10.39
C ILE A 106 2.99 10.01 -11.08
N ASN A 107 3.38 11.20 -11.56
CA ASN A 107 4.65 11.43 -12.27
C ASN A 107 5.81 11.87 -11.36
N THR A 108 5.65 11.76 -10.04
CA THR A 108 6.76 11.96 -9.10
C THR A 108 7.52 10.65 -8.91
N ALA A 109 8.79 10.72 -8.51
CA ALA A 109 9.55 9.52 -8.12
C ALA A 109 8.81 8.69 -7.05
N HIS A 110 8.09 9.37 -6.15
CA HIS A 110 7.24 8.72 -5.16
C HIS A 110 6.05 7.97 -5.78
N GLY A 111 5.36 8.61 -6.73
CA GLY A 111 4.25 8.03 -7.48
C GLY A 111 4.66 6.80 -8.28
N HIS A 112 5.80 6.88 -8.99
CA HIS A 112 6.36 5.76 -9.76
C HIS A 112 6.59 4.53 -8.86
N MET A 113 7.17 4.73 -7.68
CA MET A 113 7.45 3.63 -6.75
C MET A 113 6.19 3.06 -6.12
N ILE A 114 5.15 3.88 -5.97
CA ILE A 114 3.84 3.38 -5.57
C ILE A 114 3.19 2.52 -6.65
N SER A 115 3.32 2.89 -7.92
CA SER A 115 2.82 2.08 -9.04
C SER A 115 3.40 0.66 -9.00
N TYR A 116 4.71 0.52 -8.76
CA TYR A 116 5.35 -0.79 -8.60
C TYR A 116 4.95 -1.52 -7.32
N TRP A 117 4.89 -0.84 -6.17
CA TRP A 117 4.48 -1.46 -4.91
C TRP A 117 3.05 -2.02 -5.00
N ASP A 118 2.14 -1.22 -5.55
CA ASP A 118 0.76 -1.62 -5.78
C ASP A 118 0.66 -2.77 -6.80
N GLY A 119 1.44 -2.67 -7.87
CA GLY A 119 1.41 -3.62 -8.98
C GLY A 119 2.04 -4.98 -8.69
N CYS A 120 2.99 -5.04 -7.75
CA CYS A 120 3.67 -6.27 -7.38
C CYS A 120 3.23 -6.77 -6.00
N VAL A 121 3.48 -5.98 -4.95
CA VAL A 121 3.32 -6.42 -3.56
C VAL A 121 1.85 -6.46 -3.18
N HIS A 122 1.11 -5.37 -3.39
CA HIS A 122 -0.33 -5.39 -3.11
C HIS A 122 -1.07 -6.38 -4.01
N TYR A 123 -0.68 -6.51 -5.28
CA TYR A 123 -1.24 -7.53 -6.16
C TYR A 123 -1.15 -8.94 -5.56
N LEU A 124 0.05 -9.34 -5.13
CA LEU A 124 0.28 -10.63 -4.48
C LEU A 124 -0.59 -10.78 -3.23
N ILE A 125 -0.64 -9.74 -2.38
CA ILE A 125 -1.45 -9.76 -1.16
C ILE A 125 -2.94 -9.92 -1.49
N TYR A 126 -3.47 -9.22 -2.49
CA TYR A 126 -4.86 -9.37 -2.92
C TYR A 126 -5.16 -10.80 -3.37
N LEU A 127 -4.28 -11.39 -4.19
CA LEU A 127 -4.44 -12.77 -4.63
C LEU A 127 -4.42 -13.76 -3.45
N LEU A 128 -3.51 -13.57 -2.49
CA LEU A 128 -3.44 -14.41 -1.30
C LEU A 128 -4.69 -14.30 -0.43
N MET A 129 -5.21 -13.08 -0.20
CA MET A 129 -6.46 -12.87 0.52
C MET A 129 -7.66 -13.49 -0.21
N ILE A 130 -7.71 -13.35 -1.54
CA ILE A 130 -8.74 -14.01 -2.37
C ILE A 130 -8.66 -15.53 -2.24
N VAL A 131 -7.47 -16.11 -2.32
CA VAL A 131 -7.27 -17.57 -2.16
C VAL A 131 -7.75 -18.02 -0.79
N ALA A 132 -7.32 -17.36 0.29
CA ALA A 132 -7.75 -17.66 1.64
C ALA A 132 -9.29 -17.59 1.79
N ILE A 133 -9.93 -16.52 1.28
CA ILE A 133 -11.40 -16.41 1.28
C ILE A 133 -12.05 -17.57 0.52
N THR A 134 -11.49 -17.98 -0.63
CA THR A 134 -12.06 -19.08 -1.41
C THR A 134 -11.88 -20.46 -0.79
N TRP A 135 -10.86 -20.63 0.06
CA TRP A 135 -10.63 -21.85 0.82
C TRP A 135 -11.35 -21.84 2.17
N GLY A 136 -11.87 -20.70 2.61
CA GLY A 136 -12.49 -20.54 3.92
C GLY A 136 -11.48 -20.38 5.05
N ASP A 137 -10.22 -20.07 4.72
CA ASP A 137 -9.15 -19.83 5.67
C ASP A 137 -9.16 -18.38 6.16
N SER A 138 -8.59 -18.15 7.35
CA SER A 138 -8.40 -16.79 7.86
C SER A 138 -7.35 -16.06 7.03
N TYR A 139 -7.72 -14.87 6.54
CA TYR A 139 -6.79 -13.96 5.87
C TYR A 139 -6.35 -12.81 6.80
N ARG A 140 -6.68 -12.85 8.10
CA ARG A 140 -6.44 -11.75 9.06
C ARG A 140 -4.99 -11.28 9.03
N ALA A 141 -4.02 -12.20 9.13
CA ALA A 141 -2.61 -11.82 9.20
C ALA A 141 -2.13 -11.09 7.94
N ILE A 142 -2.49 -11.62 6.76
CA ILE A 142 -2.18 -11.02 5.45
C ILE A 142 -2.91 -9.67 5.31
N GLY A 143 -4.16 -9.60 5.74
CA GLY A 143 -4.98 -8.39 5.72
C GLY A 143 -4.40 -7.30 6.62
N LEU A 144 -3.93 -7.61 7.83
CA LEU A 144 -3.32 -6.63 8.73
C LEU A 144 -2.03 -6.05 8.16
N TYR A 145 -1.21 -6.87 7.50
CA TYR A 145 -0.06 -6.39 6.73
C TYR A 145 -0.50 -5.41 5.63
N TRP A 146 -1.53 -5.78 4.85
CA TRP A 146 -2.09 -4.88 3.84
C TRP A 146 -2.62 -3.57 4.43
N VAL A 147 -3.33 -3.63 5.55
CA VAL A 147 -3.87 -2.44 6.25
C VAL A 147 -2.75 -1.46 6.55
N GLY A 148 -1.65 -1.91 7.15
CA GLY A 148 -0.53 -1.02 7.47
C GLY A 148 0.11 -0.40 6.23
N SER A 149 0.30 -1.21 5.19
CA SER A 149 0.83 -0.75 3.91
C SER A 149 -0.08 0.29 3.24
N PHE A 150 -1.39 0.03 3.21
CA PHE A 150 -2.39 0.94 2.67
C PHE A 150 -2.46 2.26 3.46
N LEU A 151 -2.54 2.19 4.80
CA LEU A 151 -2.63 3.38 5.65
C LEU A 151 -1.40 4.28 5.51
N MET A 152 -0.20 3.69 5.50
CA MET A 152 1.04 4.43 5.27
C MET A 152 0.99 5.19 3.94
N ARG A 153 0.62 4.50 2.86
CA ARG A 153 0.47 5.14 1.55
C ARG A 153 -0.59 6.24 1.57
N ALA A 154 -1.77 5.99 2.11
CA ALA A 154 -2.89 6.93 2.09
C ALA A 154 -2.56 8.22 2.85
N VAL A 155 -1.96 8.10 4.05
CA VAL A 155 -1.56 9.28 4.84
C VAL A 155 -0.48 10.09 4.12
N VAL A 156 0.54 9.44 3.54
CA VAL A 156 1.60 10.13 2.80
C VAL A 156 1.06 10.82 1.55
N TYR A 157 0.14 10.17 0.83
CA TYR A 157 -0.51 10.76 -0.32
C TYR A 157 -1.33 12.00 0.06
N ILE A 158 -2.20 11.91 1.08
CA ILE A 158 -3.04 13.03 1.51
C ILE A 158 -2.17 14.20 2.00
N LEU A 159 -1.25 13.95 2.92
CA LEU A 159 -0.40 14.99 3.50
C LEU A 159 0.59 15.56 2.48
N GLY A 160 1.16 14.72 1.61
CA GLY A 160 2.07 15.16 0.56
C GLY A 160 1.39 16.05 -0.47
N ASN A 161 0.15 15.74 -0.86
CA ASN A 161 -0.64 16.64 -1.70
C ASN A 161 -1.01 17.93 -0.97
N ALA A 162 -1.39 17.86 0.30
CA ALA A 162 -1.80 19.05 1.07
C ALA A 162 -0.64 20.03 1.34
N VAL A 163 0.57 19.53 1.60
CA VAL A 163 1.75 20.34 1.98
C VAL A 163 2.68 20.61 0.79
N GLY A 164 2.69 19.73 -0.20
CA GLY A 164 3.57 19.83 -1.37
C GLY A 164 3.07 20.81 -2.43
N LYS A 165 3.83 20.90 -3.54
CA LYS A 165 3.58 21.80 -4.66
C LYS A 165 2.22 21.61 -5.40
N PHE A 166 1.43 20.61 -5.02
CA PHE A 166 0.19 20.22 -5.68
C PHE A 166 -1.09 20.59 -4.91
N GLY A 167 -0.97 21.17 -3.71
CA GLY A 167 -2.12 21.40 -2.81
C GLY A 167 -3.19 22.38 -3.31
N THR A 168 -2.94 23.12 -4.39
CA THR A 168 -3.86 24.12 -4.95
C THR A 168 -4.79 23.60 -6.04
N HIS A 169 -4.57 22.39 -6.57
CA HIS A 169 -5.34 21.84 -7.68
C HIS A 169 -6.10 20.57 -7.27
N VAL A 170 -7.42 20.70 -7.09
CA VAL A 170 -8.30 19.56 -6.82
C VAL A 170 -8.97 19.14 -8.12
N SER A 171 -8.55 18.02 -8.69
CA SER A 171 -9.15 17.46 -9.91
C SER A 171 -10.32 16.51 -9.61
N PRO A 172 -11.14 16.16 -10.62
CA PRO A 172 -12.14 15.10 -10.47
C PRO A 172 -11.56 13.73 -10.08
N LEU A 173 -10.30 13.44 -10.44
CA LEU A 173 -9.61 12.19 -10.03
C LEU A 173 -9.41 12.13 -8.51
N PHE A 174 -9.31 13.27 -7.85
CA PHE A 174 -9.24 13.34 -6.39
C PHE A 174 -10.49 12.74 -5.73
N LEU A 175 -11.69 12.98 -6.29
CA LEU A 175 -12.93 12.39 -5.77
C LEU A 175 -12.94 10.87 -5.92
N LEU A 176 -12.48 10.36 -7.06
CA LEU A 176 -12.33 8.92 -7.28
C LEU A 176 -11.34 8.31 -6.29
N HIS A 177 -10.24 9.02 -6.01
CA HIS A 177 -9.25 8.62 -5.02
C HIS A 177 -9.82 8.61 -3.59
N MET A 178 -10.60 9.63 -3.21
CA MET A 178 -11.29 9.66 -1.92
C MET A 178 -12.31 8.54 -1.78
N LEU A 179 -13.00 8.17 -2.87
CA LEU A 179 -13.89 7.02 -2.88
C LEU A 179 -13.11 5.71 -2.65
N TYR A 180 -11.99 5.53 -3.35
CA TYR A 180 -11.09 4.39 -3.17
C TYR A 180 -10.59 4.28 -1.72
N ILE A 181 -10.16 5.40 -1.12
CA ILE A 181 -9.75 5.46 0.29
C ILE A 181 -10.92 5.09 1.20
N SER A 182 -12.12 5.60 0.94
CA SER A 182 -13.30 5.32 1.78
C SER A 182 -13.65 3.84 1.79
N VAL A 183 -13.65 3.19 0.62
CA VAL A 183 -13.87 1.73 0.50
C VAL A 183 -12.74 0.95 1.19
N SER A 184 -11.49 1.39 1.04
CA SER A 184 -10.34 0.75 1.67
C SER A 184 -10.39 0.86 3.20
N VAL A 185 -10.79 2.01 3.75
CA VAL A 185 -10.96 2.20 5.20
C VAL A 185 -12.04 1.28 5.75
N TRP A 186 -13.17 1.14 5.05
CA TRP A 186 -14.18 0.15 5.39
C TRP A 186 -13.59 -1.28 5.36
N ALA A 187 -12.78 -1.60 4.36
CA ALA A 187 -12.12 -2.90 4.27
C ALA A 187 -11.10 -3.14 5.41
N CYS A 188 -10.40 -2.10 5.86
CA CYS A 188 -9.54 -2.16 7.04
C CYS A 188 -10.35 -2.55 8.29
N PHE A 189 -11.48 -1.87 8.55
CA PHE A 189 -12.34 -2.21 9.69
C PHE A 189 -12.85 -3.65 9.62
N ARG A 190 -13.26 -4.11 8.43
CA ARG A 190 -13.70 -5.50 8.23
C ARG A 190 -12.58 -6.50 8.49
N THR A 191 -11.35 -6.17 8.08
CA THR A 191 -10.16 -7.01 8.33
C THR A 191 -9.84 -7.09 9.82
N PHE A 192 -9.88 -5.96 10.54
CA PHE A 192 -9.73 -5.95 12.00
C PHE A 192 -10.84 -6.69 12.73
N SER A 193 -12.03 -6.78 12.14
CA SER A 193 -13.17 -7.50 12.71
C SER A 193 -13.10 -9.02 12.53
N GLN A 194 -12.15 -9.54 11.74
CA GLN A 194 -11.94 -10.99 11.61
C GLN A 194 -11.47 -11.59 12.95
N PRO A 195 -11.85 -12.82 13.31
CA PRO A 195 -11.38 -13.46 14.54
C PRO A 195 -9.86 -13.51 14.62
N SER A 196 -9.32 -13.30 15.83
CA SER A 196 -7.89 -13.49 16.13
C SER A 196 -7.48 -14.92 15.80
N THR A 197 -6.33 -15.08 15.14
CA THR A 197 -5.73 -16.40 14.90
C THR A 197 -4.82 -16.83 16.05
N TRP A 198 -4.57 -15.93 17.02
CA TRP A 198 -3.55 -16.10 18.06
C TRP A 198 -4.06 -16.82 19.32
N ASP A 199 -5.38 -16.86 19.51
CA ASP A 199 -6.02 -17.42 20.70
C ASP A 199 -5.76 -18.94 20.90
N ALA A 200 -5.22 -19.62 19.88
CA ALA A 200 -4.94 -21.06 19.91
C ALA A 200 -3.46 -21.43 20.17
N GLN A 201 -2.52 -20.47 20.26
CA GLN A 201 -1.09 -20.77 20.10
C GLN A 201 -0.12 -20.07 21.06
N PHE A 202 -0.53 -19.47 22.17
CA PHE A 202 0.44 -18.96 23.15
C PHE A 202 1.13 -20.12 23.88
N PRO A 203 2.41 -20.46 23.59
CA PRO A 203 3.11 -21.51 24.29
C PRO A 203 3.48 -21.01 25.68
N GLU A 204 3.45 -21.88 26.69
CA GLU A 204 3.82 -21.57 28.09
C GLU A 204 5.24 -20.96 28.23
N GLU A 205 6.06 -21.01 27.19
CA GLU A 205 7.38 -20.38 27.10
C GLU A 205 7.34 -18.86 27.25
N GLU A 206 6.20 -18.20 26.96
CA GLU A 206 6.04 -16.75 27.07
C GLU A 206 5.97 -16.23 28.53
N ARG A 207 5.93 -17.12 29.53
CA ARG A 207 5.91 -16.78 30.98
C ARG A 207 7.26 -16.72 31.70
N LYS A 208 8.39 -16.97 31.01
CA LYS A 208 9.72 -16.93 31.64
C LYS A 208 10.28 -15.50 31.74
N CYS A 209 11.04 -15.24 32.80
CA CYS A 209 11.68 -13.96 33.07
C CYS A 209 12.61 -13.53 31.90
N LEU A 210 12.57 -12.25 31.49
CA LEU A 210 13.30 -11.66 30.35
C LEU A 210 14.77 -12.10 30.20
N LEU A 211 15.46 -12.33 31.32
CA LEU A 211 16.88 -12.74 31.35
C LEU A 211 17.14 -14.14 30.78
N HIS A 212 16.11 -14.99 30.66
CA HIS A 212 16.24 -16.33 30.08
C HIS A 212 15.93 -16.35 28.56
N ARG A 213 15.76 -15.19 27.92
CA ARG A 213 15.51 -15.06 26.48
C ARG A 213 16.52 -14.12 25.82
N PRO A 214 17.65 -14.65 25.31
CA PRO A 214 18.67 -13.83 24.67
C PRO A 214 18.18 -13.12 23.39
N LEU A 215 17.17 -13.67 22.71
CA LEU A 215 16.55 -13.05 21.55
C LEU A 215 15.80 -11.77 21.91
N ASP A 216 15.07 -11.76 23.03
CA ASP A 216 14.31 -10.59 23.50
C ASP A 216 15.25 -9.44 23.85
N LEU A 217 16.43 -9.72 24.42
CA LEU A 217 17.47 -8.72 24.67
C LEU A 217 18.03 -8.12 23.39
N LEU A 218 18.27 -8.94 22.36
CA LEU A 218 18.70 -8.45 21.05
C LEU A 218 17.63 -7.57 20.42
N PHE A 219 16.35 -7.96 20.52
CA PHE A 219 15.23 -7.16 20.04
C PHE A 219 15.13 -5.82 20.76
N ILE A 220 15.32 -5.78 22.08
CA ILE A 220 15.32 -4.52 22.85
C ILE A 220 16.42 -3.57 22.34
N ILE A 221 17.65 -4.06 22.17
CA ILE A 221 18.76 -3.26 21.65
C ILE A 221 18.44 -2.74 20.24
N TYR A 222 17.94 -3.63 19.38
CA TYR A 222 17.53 -3.27 18.02
C TYR A 222 16.45 -2.17 18.02
N LEU A 223 15.41 -2.30 18.85
CA LEU A 223 14.31 -1.33 18.93
C LEU A 223 14.77 0.04 19.43
N ILE A 224 15.68 0.07 20.40
CA ILE A 224 16.27 1.32 20.89
C ILE A 224 17.07 2.02 19.79
N LEU A 225 17.91 1.28 19.06
CA LEU A 225 18.68 1.81 17.95
C LEU A 225 17.77 2.27 16.80
N ALA A 226 16.75 1.49 16.46
CA ALA A 226 15.76 1.83 15.44
C ALA A 226 14.98 3.09 15.82
N PHE A 227 14.57 3.23 17.09
CA PHE A 227 13.92 4.42 17.61
C PHE A 227 14.81 5.65 17.51
N ALA A 228 16.06 5.56 18.00
CA ALA A 228 17.02 6.66 17.93
C ALA A 228 17.28 7.10 16.48
N PHE A 229 17.46 6.15 15.56
CA PHE A 229 17.65 6.43 14.15
C PHE A 229 16.40 7.05 13.50
N CYS A 230 15.21 6.59 13.88
CA CYS A 230 13.95 7.14 13.40
C CYS A 230 13.75 8.60 13.84
N VAL A 231 14.07 8.92 15.10
CA VAL A 231 14.08 10.31 15.61
C VAL A 231 15.12 11.15 14.89
N PHE A 232 16.35 10.63 14.71
CA PHE A 232 17.39 11.33 13.96
C PHE A 232 16.93 11.69 12.55
N ARG A 233 16.37 10.73 11.81
CA ARG A 233 15.80 10.97 10.48
C ARG A 233 14.68 12.00 10.51
N GLY A 234 13.77 11.95 11.48
CA GLY A 234 12.75 12.99 11.63
C GLY A 234 13.33 14.40 11.86
N LEU A 235 14.38 14.52 12.69
CA LEU A 235 15.08 15.79 12.92
C LEU A 235 15.77 16.31 11.66
N VAL A 236 16.27 15.41 10.80
CA VAL A 236 16.83 15.78 9.50
C VAL A 236 15.77 16.47 8.61
N VAL A 237 14.53 15.97 8.59
CA VAL A 237 13.45 16.61 7.80
C VAL A 237 13.05 17.95 8.38
N LEU A 238 13.07 18.09 9.71
CA LEU A 238 12.73 19.34 10.40
C LEU A 238 13.84 20.41 10.28
N ASP A 239 14.77 20.24 9.34
CA ASP A 239 15.87 21.16 9.03
C ASP A 239 16.74 21.47 10.26
N CYS A 240 17.06 20.44 11.06
CA CYS A 240 17.98 20.57 12.19
C CYS A 240 19.33 21.16 11.75
N SER A 241 19.79 22.22 12.44
CA SER A 241 21.02 22.97 12.13
C SER A 241 22.33 22.21 12.37
N SER A 242 22.26 20.97 12.86
CA SER A 242 23.43 20.13 13.12
C SER A 242 24.14 19.75 11.81
N LYS A 243 25.48 19.85 11.82
CA LYS A 243 26.34 19.44 10.68
C LYS A 243 26.09 17.99 10.26
N TRP A 244 25.82 17.09 11.22
CA TRP A 244 25.51 15.69 10.94
C TRP A 244 24.22 15.52 10.11
N CYS A 245 23.20 16.32 10.39
CA CYS A 245 21.93 16.29 9.65
C CYS A 245 22.14 16.79 8.21
N GLN A 246 22.91 17.87 8.05
CA GLN A 246 23.22 18.41 6.72
C GLN A 246 24.04 17.44 5.88
N VAL A 247 25.06 16.80 6.47
CA VAL A 247 25.87 15.77 5.80
C VAL A 247 25.00 14.57 5.42
N TYR A 248 24.11 14.12 6.32
CA TYR A 248 23.19 13.01 6.05
C TYR A 248 22.30 13.27 4.83
N THR A 249 21.62 14.42 4.79
CA THR A 249 20.78 14.81 3.65
C THR A 249 21.58 14.96 2.35
N GLN A 250 22.83 15.41 2.41
CA GLN A 250 23.63 15.61 1.21
C GLN A 250 24.21 14.30 0.66
N GLN A 251 24.62 13.37 1.53
CA GLN A 251 25.39 12.18 1.14
C GLN A 251 24.55 10.89 1.06
N TYR A 252 23.51 10.76 1.90
CA TYR A 252 22.78 9.50 2.04
C TYR A 252 21.33 9.61 1.57
N GLU A 253 20.65 10.73 1.78
CA GLU A 253 19.23 10.91 1.40
C GLU A 253 18.97 12.21 0.63
N PRO A 254 19.58 12.39 -0.56
CA PRO A 254 19.41 13.61 -1.35
C PRO A 254 17.98 13.83 -1.83
N TYR A 255 17.20 12.75 -1.98
CA TYR A 255 15.80 12.77 -2.41
C TYR A 255 14.87 13.53 -1.45
N LEU A 256 15.29 13.78 -0.20
CA LEU A 256 14.54 14.61 0.74
C LEU A 256 14.40 16.08 0.31
N LYS A 257 15.21 16.51 -0.65
CA LYS A 257 15.13 17.85 -1.25
C LYS A 257 14.06 17.95 -2.34
N ASP A 258 13.34 16.87 -2.63
CA ASP A 258 12.28 16.86 -3.65
C ASP A 258 11.16 17.86 -3.29
N PRO A 259 10.77 18.75 -4.23
CA PRO A 259 9.74 19.77 -4.00
C PRO A 259 8.31 19.22 -3.87
N SER A 260 8.08 17.94 -4.18
CA SER A 260 6.79 17.26 -4.01
C SER A 260 6.44 16.94 -2.55
N ALA A 261 7.38 17.11 -1.62
CA ALA A 261 7.23 16.88 -0.18
C ALA A 261 6.90 15.43 0.26
N TYR A 262 6.54 14.49 -0.62
CA TYR A 262 6.26 13.10 -0.23
C TYR A 262 7.39 12.42 0.54
N PRO A 263 8.68 12.55 0.14
CA PRO A 263 9.79 12.03 0.92
C PRO A 263 9.89 12.55 2.35
N LYS A 264 9.67 13.87 2.52
CA LYS A 264 9.70 14.54 3.81
C LYS A 264 8.56 14.06 4.70
N VAL A 265 7.34 14.00 4.14
CA VAL A 265 6.15 13.50 4.81
C VAL A 265 6.31 12.05 5.23
N GLN A 266 6.82 11.18 4.33
CA GLN A 266 7.11 9.78 4.63
C GLN A 266 8.05 9.63 5.83
N MET A 267 9.10 10.44 5.89
CA MET A 267 10.11 10.36 6.93
C MET A 267 9.61 10.92 8.28
N LEU A 268 8.82 12.01 8.26
CA LEU A 268 8.12 12.51 9.45
C LEU A 268 7.08 11.51 9.96
N LEU A 269 6.31 10.90 9.07
CA LEU A 269 5.34 9.88 9.44
C LEU A 269 6.04 8.66 10.03
N SER A 270 7.19 8.26 9.51
CA SER A 270 8.00 7.19 10.11
C SER A 270 8.38 7.56 11.56
N MET A 271 8.84 8.79 11.83
CA MET A 271 9.12 9.24 13.20
C MET A 271 7.87 9.21 14.10
N LEU A 272 6.75 9.75 13.61
CA LEU A 272 5.52 9.90 14.40
C LEU A 272 4.70 8.61 14.55
N TYR A 273 4.90 7.64 13.65
CA TYR A 273 4.19 6.35 13.65
C TYR A 273 5.07 5.22 14.20
N SER A 274 6.27 5.02 13.64
CA SER A 274 7.18 3.96 14.08
C SER A 274 7.83 4.26 15.42
N GLY A 275 8.07 5.54 15.75
CA GLY A 275 8.62 5.94 17.05
C GLY A 275 7.78 5.45 18.23
N PRO A 276 6.50 5.84 18.33
CA PRO A 276 5.59 5.31 19.35
C PRO A 276 5.43 3.79 19.28
N TYR A 277 5.38 3.20 18.09
CA TYR A 277 5.33 1.74 17.94
C TYR A 277 6.52 1.04 18.60
N TYR A 278 7.75 1.54 18.45
CA TYR A 278 8.92 0.94 19.09
C TYR A 278 8.83 0.99 20.62
N ILE A 279 8.31 2.08 21.19
CA ILE A 279 8.08 2.20 22.64
C ILE A 279 7.03 1.19 23.10
N ILE A 280 5.92 1.06 22.37
CA ILE A 280 4.85 0.10 22.66
C ILE A 280 5.35 -1.35 22.51
N THR A 281 6.22 -1.62 21.54
CA THR A 281 6.86 -2.92 21.32
C THR A 281 7.77 -3.28 22.48
N LEU A 282 8.59 -2.33 22.95
CA LEU A 282 9.43 -2.52 24.13
C LEU A 282 8.57 -2.83 25.36
N TYR A 283 7.45 -2.12 25.55
CA TYR A 283 6.48 -2.43 26.60
C TYR A 283 5.91 -3.86 26.45
N GLY A 284 5.48 -4.25 25.25
CA GLY A 284 4.92 -5.58 24.97
C GLY A 284 5.90 -6.73 25.19
N LEU A 285 7.20 -6.49 24.98
CA LEU A 285 8.25 -7.45 25.33
C LEU A 285 8.45 -7.57 26.84
N MET A 286 8.30 -6.46 27.57
CA MET A 286 8.50 -6.42 29.02
C MET A 286 7.30 -6.94 29.82
N VAL A 287 6.09 -6.80 29.29
CA VAL A 287 4.84 -7.16 29.96
C VAL A 287 4.18 -8.35 29.25
N PRO A 288 4.09 -9.53 29.90
CA PRO A 288 3.46 -10.70 29.30
C PRO A 288 1.95 -10.52 29.12
N GLY A 289 1.36 -11.22 28.15
CA GLY A 289 -0.08 -11.20 27.88
C GLY A 289 -0.54 -10.08 26.94
N CYS A 290 0.37 -9.49 26.15
CA CYS A 290 0.02 -8.49 25.14
C CYS A 290 -0.49 -9.15 23.84
N GLU A 291 -1.70 -9.74 23.87
CA GLU A 291 -2.29 -10.47 22.73
C GLU A 291 -2.50 -9.60 21.47
N TRP A 292 -2.58 -8.27 21.63
CA TRP A 292 -2.70 -7.31 20.53
C TRP A 292 -1.38 -7.03 19.82
N MET A 293 -0.24 -7.43 20.39
CA MET A 293 1.09 -7.08 19.91
C MET A 293 1.46 -7.71 18.56
N PRO A 294 1.14 -9.00 18.27
CA PRO A 294 1.38 -9.58 16.96
C PRO A 294 0.60 -8.87 15.84
N ASP A 295 -0.66 -8.50 16.10
CA ASP A 295 -1.48 -7.78 15.15
C ASP A 295 -0.93 -6.39 14.85
N LEU A 296 -0.50 -5.65 15.89
CA LEU A 296 0.16 -4.36 15.72
C LEU A 296 1.49 -4.50 14.95
N THR A 297 2.23 -5.58 15.19
CA THR A 297 3.48 -5.89 14.47
C THR A 297 3.23 -6.13 12.98
N LEU A 298 2.18 -6.86 12.62
CA LEU A 298 1.80 -7.08 11.23
C LEU A 298 1.45 -5.77 10.53
N VAL A 299 0.62 -4.92 11.15
CA VAL A 299 0.30 -3.59 10.62
C VAL A 299 1.57 -2.75 10.45
N HIS A 300 2.42 -2.69 11.47
CA HIS A 300 3.67 -1.92 11.40
C HIS A 300 4.63 -2.45 10.32
N SER A 301 4.73 -3.78 10.16
CA SER A 301 5.58 -4.39 9.14
C SER A 301 5.13 -4.04 7.72
N GLY A 302 3.81 -4.01 7.47
CA GLY A 302 3.25 -3.57 6.19
C GLY A 302 3.54 -2.09 5.91
N ALA A 303 3.42 -1.24 6.93
CA ALA A 303 3.73 0.18 6.84
C ALA A 303 5.23 0.41 6.55
N LEU A 304 6.13 -0.28 7.26
CA LEU A 304 7.57 -0.18 7.05
C LEU A 304 8.02 -0.72 5.69
N ALA A 305 7.48 -1.85 5.23
CA ALA A 305 7.90 -2.43 3.97
C ALA A 305 7.54 -1.50 2.79
N GLN A 306 6.35 -0.90 2.86
CA GLN A 306 5.88 0.12 1.94
C GLN A 306 6.80 1.35 1.97
N ALA A 307 7.17 1.83 3.16
CA ALA A 307 8.09 2.93 3.35
C ALA A 307 9.52 2.63 2.84
N GLY A 308 9.98 1.39 3.04
CA GLY A 308 11.35 0.94 2.77
C GLY A 308 11.67 0.79 1.29
N MET A 309 10.76 0.22 0.48
CA MET A 309 10.97 0.10 -0.96
C MET A 309 11.20 1.46 -1.62
N ARG A 310 10.48 2.49 -1.16
CA ARG A 310 10.61 3.88 -1.65
C ARG A 310 11.98 4.49 -1.36
N HIS A 311 12.65 4.06 -0.29
CA HIS A 311 13.97 4.53 0.08
C HIS A 311 15.07 3.90 -0.79
N SER A 312 14.96 2.60 -1.09
CA SER A 312 15.92 1.86 -1.91
C SER A 312 15.94 2.25 -3.39
N SER A 313 14.85 2.83 -3.89
CA SER A 313 14.69 3.20 -5.30
C SER A 313 14.91 4.70 -5.58
N ALA A 314 15.10 5.50 -4.53
CA ALA A 314 15.38 6.93 -4.62
C ALA A 314 16.88 7.26 -4.49
N GLY A 315 17.72 6.22 -4.37
CA GLY A 315 19.19 6.30 -4.32
C GLY A 315 19.84 5.90 -5.64
#